data_AF-M5JLW7-F1
#
_entry.id   AF-M5JLW7-F1
#
_cell.length_a   1.000
_cell.length_b   1.000
_cell.length_c   1.000
_cell.angle_alpha   90.00
_cell.angle_beta   90.00
_cell.angle_gamma   90.00
#
_symmetry.space_group_name_H-M   'P 1'
#
loop_
_entity.id
_entity.type
_entity.pdbx_description
1 polymer ?
#
loop_
_entity_poly.entity_id
_entity_poly.type
_entity_poly.pdbx_seq_one_letter_code
_entity_poly.pdbx_strand_id
1 'polypeptide(L)'
;MATSKKTECVVIVDGRDISSALMPRLLNLNISDKAGASSDTVRIDLDDADGKILLPSEGVSISVSLGTAGKGAGVAFRGVVDEVRSKGSRSEGRVLSISGKGFDAQGKPKQQQEKHWDEKKLGDVFAEAAKLGGIETVRVDEELASIIRPYWAMQSESFIHFGERLAREVGGTFKISNDVAILAKRNGGKSASGKPLAIINATYGDNLIAWDIAPVTGRPRYSKTKTRWYDAKTGTWKTEEVEIEDEKAKAEFMSRFPAGDAAEARRLSESRKADSERAKGEGSITIDGNADAQPEGSVNLSGSRPGIDGTYRIDTVNHDFSRSTGWVTRLDVKQPQGDAGKDKRKNSNKSRKGPRRQENTPTPVTGGGGGWSTPD
;
A
#
# COMPACT_ATOMS: atom_id res chain seq x y z
N MET A 1 28.76 -15.80 5.22
CA MET A 1 28.64 -15.99 3.76
C MET A 1 27.17 -16.19 3.46
N ALA A 2 26.51 -15.25 2.80
CA ALA A 2 25.13 -15.41 2.39
C ALA A 2 25.09 -16.44 1.25
N THR A 3 24.52 -17.61 1.51
CA THR A 3 24.25 -18.62 0.48
C THR A 3 23.37 -17.96 -0.58
N SER A 4 23.85 -17.85 -1.82
CA SER A 4 23.05 -17.35 -2.93
C SER A 4 21.81 -18.25 -3.07
N LYS A 5 20.68 -17.79 -2.57
CA LYS A 5 19.40 -18.49 -2.68
C LYS A 5 18.98 -18.38 -4.14
N LYS A 6 19.06 -19.48 -4.90
CA LYS A 6 18.60 -19.50 -6.28
C LYS A 6 17.09 -19.24 -6.32
N THR A 7 16.67 -18.20 -7.02
CA THR A 7 15.26 -17.91 -7.28
C THR A 7 14.71 -18.91 -8.29
N GLU A 8 13.54 -19.45 -7.99
CA GLU A 8 12.70 -20.18 -8.93
C GLU A 8 11.69 -19.19 -9.51
N CYS A 9 11.68 -19.03 -10.84
CA CYS A 9 10.75 -18.15 -11.53
C CYS A 9 10.11 -18.94 -12.66
N VAL A 10 8.78 -19.05 -12.61
CA VAL A 10 7.98 -19.78 -13.59
C VAL A 10 7.09 -18.78 -14.30
N VAL A 11 7.25 -18.68 -15.63
CA VAL A 11 6.44 -17.80 -16.48
C VAL A 11 5.68 -18.65 -17.47
N ILE A 12 4.35 -18.57 -17.40
CA ILE A 12 3.44 -19.26 -18.32
C ILE A 12 2.74 -18.19 -19.15
N VAL A 13 2.79 -18.33 -20.48
CA VAL A 13 2.10 -17.46 -21.43
C VAL A 13 1.27 -18.35 -22.35
N ASP A 14 -0.02 -18.02 -22.50
CA ASP A 14 -0.97 -18.79 -23.31
C ASP A 14 -0.95 -20.31 -22.99
N GLY A 15 -0.94 -20.63 -21.69
CA GLY A 15 -0.86 -22.01 -21.19
C GLY A 15 0.48 -22.73 -21.40
N ARG A 16 1.49 -22.08 -22.00
CA ARG A 16 2.82 -22.66 -22.24
C ARG A 16 3.84 -22.12 -21.25
N ASP A 17 4.57 -23.01 -20.59
CA ASP A 17 5.71 -22.64 -19.77
C ASP A 17 6.88 -22.20 -20.67
N ILE A 18 7.25 -20.92 -20.56
CA ILE A 18 8.35 -20.31 -21.32
C ILE A 18 9.59 -20.05 -20.48
N SER A 19 9.62 -20.51 -19.22
CA SER A 19 10.64 -20.14 -18.23
C SER A 19 12.05 -20.44 -18.71
N SER A 20 12.29 -21.64 -19.27
CA SER A 20 13.61 -22.06 -19.74
C SER A 20 14.14 -21.23 -20.91
N ALA A 21 13.26 -20.78 -21.81
CA ALA A 21 13.60 -19.91 -22.93
C ALA A 21 13.75 -18.43 -22.50
N LEU A 22 13.00 -18.02 -21.48
CA LEU A 22 12.95 -16.67 -20.95
C LEU A 22 14.16 -16.35 -20.06
N MET A 23 14.57 -17.26 -19.18
CA MET A 23 15.66 -17.02 -18.20
C MET A 23 16.99 -16.57 -18.84
N PRO A 24 17.46 -17.11 -19.99
CA PRO A 24 18.67 -16.65 -20.67
C PRO A 24 18.55 -15.26 -21.30
N ARG A 25 17.34 -14.71 -21.44
CA ARG A 25 17.10 -13.38 -22.02
C ARG A 25 16.57 -12.36 -21.01
N LEU A 26 16.17 -12.79 -19.81
CA LEU A 26 15.60 -11.90 -18.80
C LEU A 26 16.59 -10.81 -18.37
N LEU A 27 16.20 -9.55 -18.60
CA LEU A 27 16.88 -8.37 -18.09
C LEU A 27 16.27 -7.94 -16.76
N ASN A 28 14.94 -7.83 -16.71
CA ASN A 28 14.20 -7.45 -15.51
C ASN A 28 12.78 -8.04 -15.52
N LEU A 29 12.31 -8.44 -14.36
CA LEU A 29 10.91 -8.77 -14.09
C LEU A 29 10.45 -7.89 -12.93
N ASN A 30 9.42 -7.08 -13.16
CA ASN A 30 8.76 -6.29 -12.15
C ASN A 30 7.28 -6.72 -12.05
N ILE A 31 6.80 -6.97 -10.84
CA ILE A 31 5.39 -7.21 -10.55
C ILE A 31 4.95 -6.20 -9.50
N SER A 32 3.80 -5.56 -9.71
CA SER A 32 3.19 -4.65 -8.74
C SER A 32 1.78 -5.11 -8.42
N ASP A 33 1.54 -5.41 -7.13
CA ASP A 33 0.23 -5.68 -6.56
C ASP A 33 -0.11 -4.56 -5.56
N LYS A 34 -1.24 -3.88 -5.77
CA LYS A 34 -1.62 -2.70 -4.98
C LYS A 34 -3.03 -2.80 -4.43
N ALA A 35 -3.18 -2.52 -3.14
CA ALA A 35 -4.47 -2.40 -2.49
C ALA A 35 -5.28 -1.22 -3.07
N GLY A 36 -6.53 -1.49 -3.44
CA GLY A 36 -7.44 -0.48 -3.97
C GLY A 36 -7.07 0.03 -5.37
N ALA A 37 -6.11 -0.58 -6.05
CA ALA A 37 -5.95 -0.46 -7.49
C ALA A 37 -6.85 -1.49 -8.18
N SER A 38 -7.46 -1.11 -9.29
CA SER A 38 -8.34 -1.99 -10.05
C SER A 38 -7.62 -3.17 -10.69
N SER A 39 -6.29 -3.09 -10.88
CA SER A 39 -5.47 -4.15 -11.49
C SER A 39 -4.07 -4.24 -10.89
N ASP A 40 -3.56 -5.47 -10.82
CA ASP A 40 -2.12 -5.76 -10.73
C ASP A 40 -1.42 -5.51 -12.06
N THR A 41 -0.10 -5.35 -12.04
CA THR A 41 0.71 -5.23 -13.25
C THR A 41 1.93 -6.13 -13.22
N VAL A 42 2.33 -6.63 -14.38
CA VAL A 42 3.63 -7.28 -14.61
C VAL A 42 4.35 -6.59 -15.77
N ARG A 43 5.67 -6.51 -15.68
CA ARG A 43 6.55 -6.08 -16.75
C ARG A 43 7.75 -7.02 -16.84
N ILE A 44 7.98 -7.57 -18.02
CA ILE A 44 9.11 -8.44 -18.34
C ILE A 44 9.93 -7.79 -19.43
N ASP A 45 11.16 -7.39 -19.12
CA ASP A 45 12.12 -6.85 -20.07
C ASP A 45 13.11 -7.95 -20.49
N LEU A 46 13.22 -8.20 -21.79
CA LEU A 46 14.02 -9.27 -22.40
C LEU A 46 15.07 -8.70 -23.36
N ASP A 47 16.23 -9.32 -23.37
CA ASP A 47 17.27 -9.11 -24.38
C ASP A 47 16.83 -9.72 -25.72
N ASP A 48 16.59 -8.84 -26.70
CA ASP A 48 16.19 -9.18 -28.06
C ASP A 48 17.23 -8.69 -29.07
N ALA A 49 18.52 -8.75 -28.72
CA ALA A 49 19.63 -8.33 -29.58
C ALA A 49 19.58 -8.99 -30.99
N ASP A 50 19.14 -10.25 -31.07
CA ASP A 50 19.01 -11.00 -32.31
C ASP A 50 17.63 -10.92 -32.98
N GLY A 51 16.65 -10.25 -32.37
CA GLY A 51 15.31 -10.06 -32.94
C GLY A 51 14.51 -11.34 -33.14
N LYS A 52 14.77 -12.37 -32.31
CA LYS A 52 14.19 -13.71 -32.47
C LYS A 52 13.00 -13.99 -31.55
N ILE A 53 12.71 -13.10 -30.60
CA ILE A 53 11.60 -13.31 -29.69
C ILE A 53 10.30 -13.01 -30.44
N LEU A 54 9.43 -14.02 -30.55
CA LEU A 54 8.10 -13.84 -31.09
C LEU A 54 7.29 -12.96 -30.14
N LEU A 55 6.62 -11.94 -30.69
CA LEU A 55 5.71 -11.09 -29.92
C LEU A 55 4.51 -11.93 -29.45
N PRO A 56 4.25 -12.04 -28.14
CA PRO A 56 3.00 -12.64 -27.69
C PRO A 56 1.83 -11.78 -28.16
N SER A 57 0.71 -12.42 -28.47
CA SER A 57 -0.50 -11.69 -28.84
C SER A 57 -1.06 -10.93 -27.64
N GLU A 58 -1.63 -9.76 -27.87
CA GLU A 58 -2.38 -9.03 -26.84
C GLU A 58 -3.58 -9.87 -26.37
N GLY A 59 -3.94 -9.74 -25.08
CA GLY A 59 -5.07 -10.44 -24.48
C GLY A 59 -4.81 -11.90 -24.07
N VAL A 60 -3.68 -12.51 -24.45
CA VAL A 60 -3.37 -13.88 -24.01
C VAL A 60 -3.06 -13.93 -22.51
N SER A 61 -3.41 -15.04 -21.87
CA SER A 61 -3.16 -15.23 -20.43
C SER A 61 -1.66 -15.24 -20.14
N ILE A 62 -1.25 -14.59 -19.06
CA ILE A 62 0.11 -14.61 -18.52
C ILE A 62 0.05 -14.85 -17.00
N SER A 63 0.91 -15.73 -16.50
CA SER A 63 1.11 -15.91 -15.06
C SER A 63 2.58 -16.03 -14.71
N VAL A 64 2.97 -15.41 -13.60
CA VAL A 64 4.32 -15.46 -13.06
C VAL A 64 4.28 -15.96 -11.64
N SER A 65 5.03 -17.02 -11.37
CA SER A 65 5.25 -17.55 -10.03
C SER A 65 6.69 -17.34 -9.62
N LEU A 66 6.91 -16.88 -8.38
CA LEU A 66 8.23 -16.63 -7.81
C LEU A 66 8.43 -17.45 -6.54
N GLY A 67 9.64 -17.96 -6.37
CA GLY A 67 9.97 -18.91 -5.33
C GLY A 67 11.44 -18.92 -4.97
N THR A 68 11.73 -19.56 -3.84
CA THR A 68 13.10 -19.93 -3.49
C THR A 68 13.29 -21.41 -3.80
N ALA A 69 14.39 -21.76 -4.46
CA ALA A 69 14.70 -23.15 -4.79
C ALA A 69 14.57 -24.06 -3.56
N GLY A 70 13.84 -25.17 -3.73
CA GLY A 70 13.57 -26.15 -2.67
C GLY A 70 12.40 -25.80 -1.74
N LYS A 71 11.81 -24.61 -1.83
CA LYS A 71 10.59 -24.21 -1.10
C LYS A 71 9.35 -24.08 -1.99
N GLY A 72 9.52 -24.20 -3.31
CA GLY A 72 8.47 -24.01 -4.31
C GLY A 72 8.28 -22.55 -4.70
N ALA A 73 7.42 -22.32 -5.70
CA ALA A 73 7.07 -21.00 -6.21
C ALA A 73 5.59 -20.68 -5.97
N GLY A 74 5.32 -19.53 -5.36
CA GLY A 74 3.98 -18.98 -5.19
C GLY A 74 3.59 -18.13 -6.40
N VAL A 75 2.30 -18.06 -6.72
CA VAL A 75 1.79 -17.20 -7.80
C VAL A 75 1.93 -15.74 -7.36
N ALA A 76 2.79 -14.99 -8.06
CA ALA A 76 3.03 -13.56 -7.80
C ALA A 76 2.18 -12.68 -8.72
N PHE A 77 1.83 -13.17 -9.92
CA PHE A 77 0.98 -12.46 -10.86
C PHE A 77 0.19 -13.42 -11.74
N ARG A 78 -1.05 -13.05 -12.08
CA ARG A 78 -1.80 -13.65 -13.17
C ARG A 78 -2.74 -12.60 -13.77
N GLY A 79 -2.85 -12.61 -15.09
CA GLY A 79 -3.62 -11.65 -15.85
C GLY A 79 -3.50 -11.91 -17.34
N VAL A 80 -3.60 -10.85 -18.13
CA VAL A 80 -3.46 -10.88 -19.60
C VAL A 80 -2.36 -9.96 -20.07
N VAL A 81 -1.77 -10.26 -21.23
CA VAL A 81 -0.83 -9.38 -21.91
C VAL A 81 -1.59 -8.15 -22.40
N ASP A 82 -1.12 -6.96 -22.00
CA ASP A 82 -1.75 -5.67 -22.30
C ASP A 82 -0.96 -4.90 -23.37
N GLU A 83 0.36 -4.90 -23.30
CA GLU A 83 1.23 -4.19 -24.24
C GLU A 83 2.51 -4.97 -24.50
N VAL A 84 2.91 -5.08 -25.76
CA VAL A 84 4.24 -5.56 -26.13
C VAL A 84 5.00 -4.45 -26.85
N ARG A 85 6.13 -4.05 -26.28
CA ARG A 85 6.93 -2.93 -26.78
C ARG A 85 8.34 -3.36 -27.13
N SER A 86 8.72 -3.22 -28.39
CA SER A 86 10.11 -3.32 -28.82
C SER A 86 10.77 -1.94 -28.79
N LYS A 87 11.92 -1.83 -28.14
CA LYS A 87 12.75 -0.61 -28.12
C LYS A 87 14.21 -0.96 -28.43
N GLY A 88 14.95 -0.02 -29.02
CA GLY A 88 16.39 -0.20 -29.19
C GLY A 88 17.11 1.07 -29.60
N SER A 89 18.41 1.11 -29.31
CA SER A 89 19.30 2.21 -29.67
C SER A 89 20.72 1.68 -29.93
N ARG A 90 21.58 2.50 -30.54
CA ARG A 90 22.99 2.13 -30.79
C ARG A 90 23.76 1.86 -29.50
N SER A 91 23.40 2.52 -28.39
CA SER A 91 24.10 2.41 -27.10
C SER A 91 23.50 1.36 -26.16
N GLU A 92 22.21 1.04 -26.27
CA GLU A 92 21.49 0.20 -25.31
C GLU A 92 21.07 -1.17 -25.88
N GLY A 93 21.37 -1.45 -27.16
CA GLY A 93 20.97 -2.69 -27.82
C GLY A 93 19.47 -2.71 -28.16
N ARG A 94 18.86 -3.90 -28.16
CA ARG A 94 17.43 -4.11 -28.44
C ARG A 94 16.78 -4.84 -27.26
N VAL A 95 15.65 -4.32 -26.81
CA VAL A 95 14.90 -4.82 -25.66
C VAL A 95 13.45 -5.03 -26.06
N LEU A 96 12.92 -6.20 -25.72
CA LEU A 96 11.50 -6.48 -25.82
C LEU A 96 10.86 -6.42 -24.42
N SER A 97 9.83 -5.59 -24.27
CA SER A 97 9.10 -5.39 -23.03
C SER A 97 7.69 -5.96 -23.15
N ILE A 98 7.36 -6.94 -22.33
CA ILE A 98 6.01 -7.52 -22.24
C ILE A 98 5.37 -6.98 -20.96
N SER A 99 4.28 -6.25 -21.10
CA SER A 99 3.48 -5.72 -19.99
C SER A 99 2.16 -6.47 -19.91
N GLY A 100 1.70 -6.76 -18.69
CA GLY A 100 0.41 -7.39 -18.45
C GLY A 100 -0.35 -6.76 -17.30
N LYS A 101 -1.68 -6.93 -17.31
CA LYS A 101 -2.61 -6.45 -16.29
C LYS A 101 -3.43 -7.61 -15.72
N GLY A 102 -3.74 -7.55 -14.43
CA GLY A 102 -4.50 -8.56 -13.68
C GLY A 102 -5.95 -8.76 -14.16
N PHE A 103 -6.46 -7.90 -15.03
CA PHE A 103 -7.73 -8.09 -15.73
C PHE A 103 -7.62 -7.65 -17.20
N ASP A 104 -8.52 -8.15 -18.04
CA ASP A 104 -8.63 -7.74 -19.44
C ASP A 104 -9.14 -6.30 -19.59
N ALA A 105 -8.22 -5.38 -19.87
CA ALA A 105 -8.49 -3.96 -20.06
C ALA A 105 -9.15 -3.61 -21.40
N GLN A 106 -9.25 -4.57 -22.33
CA GLN A 106 -9.95 -4.44 -23.61
C GLN A 106 -11.39 -4.96 -23.53
N GLY A 107 -11.72 -5.72 -22.47
CA GLY A 107 -13.00 -6.41 -22.31
C GLY A 107 -14.15 -5.58 -21.73
N LYS A 108 -15.27 -6.29 -21.50
CA LYS A 108 -16.52 -5.77 -20.91
C LYS A 108 -16.37 -5.05 -19.56
N PRO A 109 -15.39 -5.33 -18.66
CA PRO A 109 -15.29 -4.61 -17.38
C PRO A 109 -15.08 -3.11 -17.53
N LYS A 110 -14.55 -2.65 -18.67
CA LYS A 110 -14.34 -1.25 -19.01
C LYS A 110 -15.57 -0.59 -19.69
N GLN A 111 -16.50 -1.38 -20.20
CA GLN A 111 -17.71 -0.85 -20.84
C GLN A 111 -18.58 -0.11 -19.81
N GLN A 112 -19.01 1.10 -20.15
CA GLN A 112 -19.96 1.86 -19.33
C GLN A 112 -21.34 1.23 -19.40
N GLN A 113 -22.01 1.16 -18.25
CA GLN A 113 -23.30 0.50 -18.11
C GLN A 113 -24.23 1.35 -17.23
N GLU A 114 -25.52 1.14 -17.45
CA GLU A 114 -26.60 1.75 -16.69
C GLU A 114 -27.47 0.66 -16.09
N LYS A 115 -27.61 0.68 -14.77
CA LYS A 115 -28.49 -0.21 -14.03
C LYS A 115 -28.76 0.37 -12.65
N HIS A 116 -29.93 0.08 -12.11
CA HIS A 116 -30.26 0.37 -10.72
C HIS A 116 -30.74 -0.88 -10.01
N TRP A 117 -30.76 -0.80 -8.69
CA TRP A 117 -31.28 -1.82 -7.79
C TRP A 117 -31.96 -1.15 -6.61
N ASP A 118 -33.17 -1.60 -6.29
CA ASP A 118 -33.95 -1.13 -5.16
C ASP A 118 -33.82 -2.09 -3.97
N GLU A 119 -33.68 -1.54 -2.77
CA GLU A 119 -33.71 -2.25 -1.48
C GLU A 119 -32.83 -3.51 -1.40
N LYS A 120 -31.66 -3.45 -2.04
CA LYS A 120 -30.83 -4.64 -2.26
C LYS A 120 -29.57 -4.67 -1.40
N LYS A 121 -29.10 -5.87 -1.08
CA LYS A 121 -27.80 -6.09 -0.41
C LYS A 121 -26.64 -5.79 -1.37
N LEU A 122 -25.57 -5.22 -0.83
CA LEU A 122 -24.36 -4.88 -1.58
C LEU A 122 -23.73 -6.11 -2.25
N GLY A 123 -23.74 -7.27 -1.58
CA GLY A 123 -23.20 -8.50 -2.15
C GLY A 123 -23.89 -8.88 -3.47
N ASP A 124 -25.23 -8.80 -3.49
CA ASP A 124 -26.02 -9.14 -4.68
C ASP A 124 -25.87 -8.09 -5.79
N VAL A 125 -25.86 -6.80 -5.42
CA VAL A 125 -25.63 -5.68 -6.36
C VAL A 125 -24.27 -5.82 -7.02
N PHE A 126 -23.23 -6.08 -6.23
CA PHE A 126 -21.87 -6.22 -6.71
C PHE A 126 -21.71 -7.46 -7.61
N ALA A 127 -22.32 -8.60 -7.24
CA ALA A 127 -22.33 -9.81 -8.08
C ALA A 127 -23.03 -9.58 -9.43
N GLU A 128 -24.19 -8.92 -9.43
CA GLU A 128 -24.90 -8.62 -10.67
C GLU A 128 -24.16 -7.61 -11.55
N ALA A 129 -23.56 -6.58 -10.95
CA ALA A 129 -22.73 -5.62 -11.68
C ALA A 129 -21.48 -6.28 -12.28
N ALA A 130 -20.83 -7.18 -11.53
CA ALA A 130 -19.68 -7.94 -12.01
C ALA A 130 -20.03 -8.80 -13.22
N LYS A 131 -21.16 -9.52 -13.15
CA LYS A 131 -21.65 -10.36 -14.24
C LYS A 131 -21.95 -9.54 -15.51
N LEU A 132 -22.55 -8.36 -15.36
CA LEU A 132 -22.77 -7.46 -16.50
C LEU A 132 -21.44 -6.95 -17.07
N GLY A 133 -20.43 -6.74 -16.23
CA GLY A 133 -19.05 -6.46 -16.59
C GLY A 133 -18.28 -7.65 -17.17
N GLY A 134 -18.88 -8.85 -17.27
CA GLY A 134 -18.20 -10.05 -17.78
C GLY A 134 -17.30 -10.76 -16.77
N ILE A 135 -17.46 -10.49 -15.47
CA ILE A 135 -16.73 -11.16 -14.39
C ILE A 135 -17.70 -12.09 -13.65
N GLU A 136 -17.47 -13.40 -13.75
CA GLU A 136 -18.37 -14.41 -13.20
C GLU A 136 -18.18 -14.66 -11.70
N THR A 137 -16.97 -14.43 -11.18
CA THR A 137 -16.64 -14.74 -9.79
C THR A 137 -16.44 -13.46 -8.99
N VAL A 138 -17.16 -13.33 -7.87
CA VAL A 138 -16.98 -12.26 -6.91
C VAL A 138 -16.66 -12.80 -5.53
N ARG A 139 -15.90 -12.03 -4.75
CA ARG A 139 -15.66 -12.27 -3.32
C ARG A 139 -15.88 -10.97 -2.57
N VAL A 140 -16.91 -10.93 -1.75
CA VAL A 140 -17.27 -9.76 -0.95
C VAL A 140 -17.16 -10.13 0.52
N ASP A 141 -16.50 -9.27 1.30
CA ASP A 141 -16.47 -9.38 2.75
C ASP A 141 -17.89 -9.43 3.34
N GLU A 142 -18.11 -10.28 4.34
CA GLU A 142 -19.45 -10.58 4.88
C GLU A 142 -20.15 -9.35 5.49
N GLU A 143 -19.39 -8.49 6.18
CA GLU A 143 -19.95 -7.27 6.77
C GLU A 143 -20.34 -6.27 5.67
N LEU A 144 -19.51 -6.13 4.63
CA LEU A 144 -19.83 -5.27 3.48
C LEU A 144 -21.01 -5.83 2.68
N ALA A 145 -21.02 -7.13 2.41
CA ALA A 145 -22.06 -7.80 1.62
C ALA A 145 -23.46 -7.62 2.22
N SER A 146 -23.54 -7.51 3.54
CA SER A 146 -24.78 -7.37 4.31
C SER A 146 -25.38 -5.96 4.28
N ILE A 147 -24.67 -4.95 3.75
CA ILE A 147 -25.16 -3.58 3.65
C ILE A 147 -26.35 -3.52 2.68
N ILE A 148 -27.49 -3.05 3.16
CA ILE A 148 -28.68 -2.77 2.34
C ILE A 148 -28.80 -1.25 2.15
N ARG A 149 -29.13 -0.82 0.94
CA ARG A 149 -29.56 0.56 0.67
C ARG A 149 -30.91 0.58 -0.02
N PRO A 150 -31.70 1.66 0.18
CA PRO A 150 -32.94 1.85 -0.55
C PRO A 150 -32.73 1.87 -2.07
N TYR A 151 -31.61 2.43 -2.51
CA TYR A 151 -31.30 2.58 -3.92
C TYR A 151 -29.81 2.46 -4.20
N TRP A 152 -29.48 1.69 -5.23
CA TRP A 152 -28.16 1.62 -5.84
C TRP A 152 -28.29 1.96 -7.31
N ALA A 153 -27.30 2.67 -7.86
CA ALA A 153 -27.23 2.91 -9.29
C ALA A 153 -25.81 2.86 -9.81
N MET A 154 -25.69 2.30 -11.01
CA MET A 154 -24.61 2.52 -11.97
C MET A 154 -25.14 3.51 -13.01
N GLN A 155 -24.53 4.69 -13.10
CA GLN A 155 -24.95 5.75 -14.00
C GLN A 155 -23.88 6.01 -15.05
N SER A 156 -23.93 5.28 -16.16
CA SER A 156 -22.88 5.30 -17.19
C SER A 156 -21.49 4.99 -16.61
N GLU A 157 -21.46 4.07 -15.63
CA GLU A 157 -20.26 3.63 -14.95
C GLU A 157 -19.82 2.28 -15.48
N SER A 158 -18.52 2.08 -15.68
CA SER A 158 -18.01 0.72 -15.89
C SER A 158 -17.97 -0.03 -14.56
N PHE A 159 -17.94 -1.37 -14.61
CA PHE A 159 -17.87 -2.17 -13.37
C PHE A 159 -16.65 -1.79 -12.52
N ILE A 160 -15.52 -1.47 -13.15
CA ILE A 160 -14.31 -1.00 -12.47
C ILE A 160 -14.59 0.27 -11.65
N HIS A 161 -15.18 1.30 -12.28
CA HIS A 161 -15.49 2.56 -11.60
C HIS A 161 -16.54 2.37 -10.51
N PHE A 162 -17.55 1.53 -10.78
CA PHE A 162 -18.57 1.19 -9.80
C PHE A 162 -17.97 0.51 -8.56
N GLY A 163 -17.11 -0.49 -8.75
CA GLY A 163 -16.41 -1.18 -7.66
C GLY A 163 -15.52 -0.25 -6.84
N GLU A 164 -14.74 0.62 -7.50
CA GLU A 164 -13.91 1.63 -6.82
C GLU A 164 -14.75 2.65 -6.02
N ARG A 165 -15.88 3.09 -6.58
CA ARG A 165 -16.81 3.99 -5.90
C ARG A 165 -17.43 3.31 -4.68
N LEU A 166 -17.97 2.11 -4.84
CA LEU A 166 -18.55 1.34 -3.73
C LEU A 166 -17.54 1.12 -2.61
N ALA A 167 -16.32 0.67 -2.93
CA ALA A 167 -15.24 0.49 -1.96
C ALA A 167 -14.94 1.78 -1.17
N ARG A 168 -14.94 2.93 -1.84
CA ARG A 168 -14.75 4.23 -1.17
C ARG A 168 -15.91 4.57 -0.25
N GLU A 169 -17.15 4.31 -0.66
CA GLU A 169 -18.34 4.63 0.13
C GLU A 169 -18.51 3.74 1.36
N VAL A 170 -18.17 2.45 1.27
CA VAL A 170 -18.40 1.46 2.33
C VAL A 170 -17.17 1.14 3.18
N GLY A 171 -16.04 1.81 2.92
CA GLY A 171 -14.79 1.54 3.67
C GLY A 171 -14.11 0.22 3.27
N GLY A 172 -14.24 -0.18 2.01
CA GLY A 172 -13.62 -1.38 1.44
C GLY A 172 -12.40 -1.10 0.56
N THR A 173 -11.77 -2.16 0.08
CA THR A 173 -10.80 -2.14 -1.02
C THR A 173 -11.33 -3.01 -2.15
N PHE A 174 -11.33 -2.45 -3.36
CA PHE A 174 -11.76 -3.14 -4.57
C PHE A 174 -10.55 -3.48 -5.42
N LYS A 175 -10.56 -4.68 -6.00
CA LYS A 175 -9.54 -5.17 -6.92
C LYS A 175 -10.14 -6.24 -7.83
N ILE A 176 -9.67 -6.34 -9.07
CA ILE A 176 -9.90 -7.50 -9.92
C ILE A 176 -8.58 -8.24 -10.06
N SER A 177 -8.58 -9.53 -9.73
CA SER A 177 -7.40 -10.39 -9.83
C SER A 177 -7.84 -11.81 -10.12
N ASN A 178 -7.17 -12.48 -11.07
CA ASN A 178 -7.49 -13.86 -11.47
C ASN A 178 -8.94 -14.04 -11.93
N ASP A 179 -9.49 -13.08 -12.68
CA ASP A 179 -10.91 -13.06 -13.08
C ASP A 179 -11.91 -13.11 -11.91
N VAL A 180 -11.44 -12.74 -10.71
CA VAL A 180 -12.26 -12.58 -9.51
C VAL A 180 -12.30 -11.11 -9.12
N ALA A 181 -13.49 -10.55 -9.02
CA ALA A 181 -13.68 -9.24 -8.41
C ALA A 181 -13.77 -9.38 -6.88
N ILE A 182 -12.90 -8.66 -6.19
CA ILE A 182 -12.74 -8.76 -4.74
C ILE A 182 -13.12 -7.41 -4.12
N LEU A 183 -14.02 -7.43 -3.16
CA LEU A 183 -14.36 -6.31 -2.30
C LEU A 183 -14.13 -6.71 -0.84
N ALA A 184 -12.99 -6.31 -0.29
CA ALA A 184 -12.60 -6.63 1.09
C ALA A 184 -12.77 -5.42 2.01
N LYS A 185 -12.88 -5.65 3.32
CA LYS A 185 -12.87 -4.56 4.30
C LYS A 185 -11.47 -3.93 4.41
N ARG A 186 -11.39 -2.61 4.26
CA ARG A 186 -10.12 -1.88 4.35
C ARG A 186 -9.52 -2.03 5.74
N ASN A 187 -8.20 -2.18 5.83
CA ASN A 187 -7.44 -2.29 7.07
C ASN A 187 -7.79 -3.53 7.93
N GLY A 188 -8.58 -4.48 7.42
CA GLY A 188 -9.04 -5.64 8.19
C GLY A 188 -7.99 -6.73 8.40
N GLY A 189 -6.88 -6.73 7.64
CA GLY A 189 -5.86 -7.79 7.69
C GLY A 189 -6.37 -9.18 7.32
N LYS A 190 -7.52 -9.23 6.65
CA LYS A 190 -8.21 -10.43 6.22
C LYS A 190 -8.48 -10.33 4.73
N SER A 191 -8.43 -11.48 4.07
CA SER A 191 -8.97 -11.64 2.71
C SER A 191 -10.49 -11.40 2.70
N ALA A 192 -11.07 -11.21 1.51
CA ALA A 192 -12.53 -11.08 1.37
C ALA A 192 -13.33 -12.31 1.85
N SER A 193 -12.69 -13.48 1.99
CA SER A 193 -13.30 -14.66 2.60
C SER A 193 -13.11 -14.73 4.12
N GLY A 194 -12.67 -13.65 4.76
CA GLY A 194 -12.44 -13.56 6.21
C GLY A 194 -11.17 -14.25 6.73
N LYS A 195 -10.38 -14.92 5.87
CA LYS A 195 -9.14 -15.59 6.30
C LYS A 195 -8.04 -14.57 6.59
N PRO A 196 -7.30 -14.68 7.70
CA PRO A 196 -6.15 -13.83 7.97
C PRO A 196 -5.12 -13.88 6.83
N LEU A 197 -4.59 -12.72 6.46
CA LEU A 197 -3.48 -12.62 5.52
C LEU A 197 -2.15 -12.95 6.22
N ALA A 198 -1.16 -13.40 5.46
CA ALA A 198 0.16 -13.73 5.99
C ALA A 198 0.81 -12.50 6.64
N ILE A 199 1.48 -12.73 7.77
CA ILE A 199 2.31 -11.71 8.44
C ILE A 199 3.75 -11.90 7.97
N ILE A 200 4.28 -10.89 7.29
CA ILE A 200 5.66 -10.89 6.81
C ILE A 200 6.57 -10.35 7.92
N ASN A 201 7.69 -11.01 8.19
CA ASN A 201 8.70 -10.48 9.11
C ASN A 201 9.82 -9.83 8.30
N ALA A 202 10.22 -8.64 8.70
CA ALA A 202 11.35 -7.91 8.15
C ALA A 202 12.33 -7.61 9.29
N THR A 203 13.42 -8.36 9.36
CA THR A 203 14.34 -8.35 10.50
C THR A 203 15.73 -7.93 10.07
N TYR A 204 16.28 -6.90 10.73
CA TYR A 204 17.65 -6.43 10.48
C TYR A 204 18.67 -7.53 10.79
N GLY A 205 19.60 -7.76 9.85
CA GLY A 205 20.61 -8.81 9.95
C GLY A 205 20.14 -10.21 9.51
N ASP A 206 18.87 -10.37 9.11
CA ASP A 206 18.34 -11.59 8.50
C ASP A 206 17.89 -11.34 7.05
N ASN A 207 16.65 -10.89 6.84
CA ASN A 207 16.05 -10.74 5.51
C ASN A 207 15.75 -9.29 5.11
N LEU A 208 15.95 -8.32 6.00
CA LEU A 208 15.75 -6.89 5.72
C LEU A 208 16.92 -6.32 4.91
N ILE A 209 16.63 -5.80 3.73
CA ILE A 209 17.61 -5.21 2.80
C ILE A 209 17.67 -3.69 2.98
N ALA A 210 16.53 -3.01 3.01
CA ALA A 210 16.45 -1.55 3.14
C ALA A 210 15.12 -1.12 3.76
N TRP A 211 15.08 0.06 4.38
CA TRP A 211 13.84 0.68 4.86
C TRP A 211 13.95 2.21 4.80
N ASP A 212 12.83 2.86 4.51
CA ASP A 212 12.64 4.31 4.61
C ASP A 212 11.21 4.55 5.09
N ILE A 213 11.04 5.00 6.33
CA ILE A 213 9.73 5.04 7.00
C ILE A 213 9.55 6.33 7.78
N ALA A 214 8.42 6.98 7.54
CA ALA A 214 7.83 8.01 8.39
C ALA A 214 6.65 7.39 9.17
N PRO A 215 6.87 6.89 10.41
CA PRO A 215 5.82 6.21 11.16
C PRO A 215 4.73 7.15 11.66
N VAL A 216 4.92 8.47 11.54
CA VAL A 216 3.88 9.47 11.79
C VAL A 216 4.06 10.62 10.79
N THR A 217 3.04 10.90 9.99
CA THR A 217 2.97 12.04 9.08
C THR A 217 1.89 13.02 9.54
N GLY A 218 2.15 14.33 9.46
CA GLY A 218 1.27 15.34 10.07
C GLY A 218 -0.01 15.62 9.29
N ARG A 219 0.09 15.74 7.96
CA ARG A 219 -0.99 16.22 7.08
C ARG A 219 -2.27 15.37 7.06
N PRO A 220 -2.23 14.02 7.11
CA PRO A 220 -3.42 13.17 6.95
C PRO A 220 -4.25 12.96 8.22
N ARG A 221 -3.85 13.57 9.36
CA ARG A 221 -4.35 13.24 10.69
C ARG A 221 -5.53 14.13 11.08
N TYR A 222 -6.65 13.49 11.39
CA TYR A 222 -7.84 14.13 11.93
C TYR A 222 -8.21 13.50 13.27
N SER A 223 -8.86 14.26 14.16
CA SER A 223 -9.40 13.77 15.43
C SER A 223 -10.76 13.11 15.24
N LYS A 224 -11.57 13.64 14.31
CA LYS A 224 -12.91 13.14 13.97
C LYS A 224 -13.19 13.32 12.49
N THR A 225 -14.11 12.51 11.98
CA THR A 225 -14.68 12.66 10.64
C THR A 225 -16.18 12.92 10.74
N LYS A 226 -16.67 13.83 9.91
CA LYS A 226 -18.05 14.31 9.93
C LYS A 226 -18.64 14.26 8.54
N THR A 227 -19.87 13.78 8.43
CA THR A 227 -20.65 13.79 7.19
C THR A 227 -22.06 14.26 7.50
N ARG A 228 -22.54 15.25 6.75
CA ARG A 228 -23.88 15.81 6.94
C ARG A 228 -24.89 15.11 6.03
N TRP A 229 -26.14 15.09 6.45
CA TRP A 229 -27.28 14.59 5.68
C TRP A 229 -28.51 15.46 5.96
N TYR A 230 -29.45 15.48 5.02
CA TYR A 230 -30.67 16.27 5.17
C TYR A 230 -31.81 15.37 5.66
N ASP A 231 -32.36 15.65 6.84
CA ASP A 231 -33.51 14.93 7.36
C ASP A 231 -34.80 15.57 6.82
N ALA A 232 -35.38 14.95 5.79
CA ALA A 232 -36.62 15.41 5.19
C ALA A 232 -37.82 15.39 6.17
N LYS A 233 -37.79 14.56 7.22
CA LYS A 233 -38.88 14.49 8.21
C LYS A 233 -38.86 15.70 9.15
N THR A 234 -37.68 16.12 9.57
CA THR A 234 -37.52 17.29 10.45
C THR A 234 -37.25 18.59 9.70
N GLY A 235 -36.96 18.52 8.40
CA GLY A 235 -36.61 19.67 7.55
C GLY A 235 -35.26 20.29 7.86
N THR A 236 -34.35 19.55 8.51
CA THR A 236 -33.09 20.09 9.05
C THR A 236 -31.86 19.29 8.63
N TRP A 237 -30.72 19.97 8.54
CA TRP A 237 -29.42 19.33 8.35
C TRP A 237 -28.96 18.67 9.65
N LYS A 238 -28.55 17.41 9.57
CA LYS A 238 -27.94 16.64 10.66
C LYS A 238 -26.55 16.19 10.26
N THR A 239 -25.73 15.83 11.24
CA THR A 239 -24.33 15.42 11.04
C THR A 239 -24.04 14.16 11.81
N GLU A 240 -23.43 13.18 11.15
CA GLU A 240 -22.88 12.00 11.78
C GLU A 240 -21.38 12.18 12.00
N GLU A 241 -20.93 11.94 13.23
CA GLU A 241 -19.54 12.09 13.65
C GLU A 241 -18.92 10.75 14.04
N VAL A 242 -17.68 10.52 13.65
CA VAL A 242 -16.92 9.31 14.01
C VAL A 242 -15.53 9.72 14.50
N GLU A 243 -15.15 9.28 15.70
CA GLU A 243 -13.87 9.59 16.32
C GLU A 243 -12.73 8.69 15.79
N ILE A 244 -11.57 9.31 15.54
CA ILE A 244 -10.34 8.63 15.14
C ILE A 244 -9.42 8.52 16.36
N GLU A 245 -8.80 7.35 16.54
CA GLU A 245 -7.86 7.09 17.64
C GLU A 245 -6.50 7.77 17.38
N ASP A 246 -6.47 9.08 17.56
CA ASP A 246 -5.24 9.87 17.46
C ASP A 246 -5.23 11.09 18.39
N GLU A 247 -4.70 10.89 19.60
CA GLU A 247 -4.64 11.92 20.65
C GLU A 247 -3.90 13.20 20.26
N LYS A 248 -2.97 13.16 19.30
CA LYS A 248 -2.25 14.38 18.88
C LYS A 248 -2.87 15.06 17.66
N ALA A 249 -3.90 14.47 17.05
CA ALA A 249 -4.65 15.13 15.99
C ALA A 249 -5.61 16.15 16.59
N LYS A 250 -5.65 17.36 16.01
CA LYS A 250 -6.52 18.46 16.48
C LYS A 250 -7.57 18.88 15.46
N ALA A 251 -7.32 18.61 14.18
CA ALA A 251 -8.21 19.00 13.09
C ALA A 251 -9.36 18.01 12.94
N GLU A 252 -10.55 18.51 12.61
CA GLU A 252 -11.69 17.69 12.24
C GLU A 252 -11.83 17.65 10.72
N PHE A 253 -12.23 16.49 10.17
CA PHE A 253 -12.56 16.36 8.76
C PHE A 253 -14.06 16.51 8.55
N MET A 254 -14.45 17.34 7.58
CA MET A 254 -15.83 17.47 7.12
C MET A 254 -15.93 17.02 5.66
N SER A 255 -16.80 16.05 5.37
CA SER A 255 -17.11 15.68 3.98
C SER A 255 -17.67 16.89 3.22
N ARG A 256 -17.12 17.12 2.02
CA ARG A 256 -17.56 18.20 1.12
C ARG A 256 -18.99 18.00 0.64
N PHE A 257 -19.37 16.75 0.39
CA PHE A 257 -20.69 16.39 -0.12
C PHE A 257 -21.53 15.77 1.01
N PRO A 258 -22.83 16.10 1.06
CA PRO A 258 -23.75 15.45 1.97
C PRO A 258 -24.01 14.00 1.56
N ALA A 259 -24.41 13.18 2.52
CA ALA A 259 -24.95 11.85 2.28
C ALA A 259 -26.47 11.91 2.06
N GLY A 260 -27.03 10.86 1.45
CA GLY A 260 -28.47 10.72 1.24
C GLY A 260 -29.25 10.47 2.52
N ASP A 261 -28.65 9.79 3.50
CA ASP A 261 -29.27 9.49 4.80
C ASP A 261 -28.25 9.37 5.95
N ALA A 262 -28.75 9.18 7.17
CA ALA A 262 -27.93 9.02 8.37
C ALA A 262 -26.98 7.81 8.29
N ALA A 263 -27.44 6.68 7.76
CA ALA A 263 -26.67 5.45 7.71
C ALA A 263 -25.51 5.58 6.70
N GLU A 264 -25.74 6.24 5.57
CA GLU A 264 -24.74 6.57 4.59
C GLU A 264 -23.75 7.61 5.13
N ALA A 265 -24.23 8.65 5.81
CA ALA A 265 -23.37 9.64 6.45
C ALA A 265 -22.40 8.98 7.44
N ARG A 266 -22.90 8.08 8.28
CA ARG A 266 -22.08 7.31 9.21
C ARG A 266 -21.06 6.43 8.49
N ARG A 267 -21.46 5.67 7.46
CA ARG A 267 -20.53 4.82 6.68
C ARG A 267 -19.44 5.62 5.99
N LEU A 268 -19.78 6.78 5.42
CA LEU A 268 -18.81 7.67 4.80
C LEU A 268 -17.80 8.20 5.83
N SER A 269 -18.27 8.59 7.01
CA SER A 269 -17.38 8.99 8.12
C SER A 269 -16.51 7.81 8.58
N GLU A 270 -17.05 6.60 8.73
CA GLU A 270 -16.28 5.39 9.09
C GLU A 270 -15.21 5.04 8.02
N SER A 271 -15.55 5.14 6.73
CA SER A 271 -14.60 4.97 5.62
C SER A 271 -13.49 6.02 5.66
N ARG A 272 -13.83 7.28 5.96
CA ARG A 272 -12.85 8.37 6.10
C ARG A 272 -11.96 8.21 7.33
N LYS A 273 -12.48 7.67 8.43
CA LYS A 273 -11.68 7.27 9.59
C LYS A 273 -10.64 6.22 9.16
N ALA A 274 -11.07 5.18 8.45
CA ALA A 274 -10.17 4.13 7.98
C ALA A 274 -9.08 4.68 7.03
N ASP A 275 -9.42 5.65 6.16
CA ASP A 275 -8.44 6.34 5.30
C ASP A 275 -7.42 7.13 6.13
N SER A 276 -7.88 7.89 7.14
CA SER A 276 -7.00 8.71 7.98
C SER A 276 -6.05 7.85 8.82
N GLU A 277 -6.56 6.77 9.43
CA GLU A 277 -5.75 5.81 10.18
C GLU A 277 -4.70 5.14 9.29
N ARG A 278 -5.09 4.77 8.07
CA ARG A 278 -4.17 4.19 7.08
C ARG A 278 -3.08 5.18 6.69
N ALA A 279 -3.44 6.45 6.45
CA ALA A 279 -2.50 7.47 6.02
C ALA A 279 -1.63 8.07 7.15
N LYS A 280 -1.82 7.63 8.40
CA LYS A 280 -1.08 8.15 9.58
C LYS A 280 0.43 8.04 9.46
N GLY A 281 0.94 7.06 8.74
CA GLY A 281 2.35 6.87 8.46
C GLY A 281 2.53 6.22 7.10
N GLU A 282 3.72 6.37 6.53
CA GLU A 282 4.07 5.83 5.22
C GLU A 282 5.54 5.45 5.17
N GLY A 283 5.91 4.63 4.19
CA GLY A 283 7.28 4.27 3.95
C GLY A 283 7.42 3.12 2.97
N SER A 284 8.63 2.62 2.83
CA SER A 284 8.92 1.39 2.11
C SER A 284 9.91 0.51 2.86
N ILE A 285 9.73 -0.80 2.74
CA ILE A 285 10.58 -1.84 3.31
C ILE A 285 10.95 -2.80 2.19
N THR A 286 12.24 -3.03 1.98
CA THR A 286 12.74 -4.00 1.00
C THR A 286 13.29 -5.21 1.75
N ILE A 287 12.83 -6.40 1.39
CA ILE A 287 13.25 -7.69 1.94
C ILE A 287 13.73 -8.65 0.84
N ASP A 288 14.39 -9.73 1.26
CA ASP A 288 14.57 -10.93 0.44
C ASP A 288 13.22 -11.34 -0.18
N GLY A 289 13.27 -11.85 -1.42
CA GLY A 289 12.09 -12.33 -2.15
C GLY A 289 11.12 -13.19 -1.34
N ASN A 290 9.86 -12.74 -1.25
CA ASN A 290 8.81 -13.45 -0.52
C ASN A 290 7.46 -13.33 -1.25
N ALA A 291 6.98 -14.44 -1.82
CA ALA A 291 5.74 -14.50 -2.61
C ALA A 291 4.46 -14.52 -1.74
N ASP A 292 4.59 -14.69 -0.42
CA ASP A 292 3.44 -14.65 0.50
C ASP A 292 3.01 -13.21 0.83
N ALA A 293 3.82 -12.22 0.46
CA ALA A 293 3.50 -10.81 0.67
C ALA A 293 2.33 -10.40 -0.22
N GLN A 294 1.27 -9.84 0.40
CA GLN A 294 0.08 -9.38 -0.30
C GLN A 294 -0.38 -8.03 0.29
N PRO A 295 -0.99 -7.14 -0.51
CA PRO A 295 -1.60 -5.94 0.03
C PRO A 295 -2.73 -6.25 1.02
N GLU A 296 -3.02 -5.31 1.90
CA GLU A 296 -3.79 -5.52 3.13
C GLU A 296 -3.14 -6.47 4.16
N GLY A 297 -2.07 -7.21 3.81
CA GLY A 297 -1.26 -7.97 4.75
C GLY A 297 -0.51 -7.09 5.74
N SER A 298 0.09 -7.71 6.76
CA SER A 298 0.90 -6.99 7.74
C SER A 298 2.38 -7.34 7.57
N VAL A 299 3.25 -6.37 7.78
CA VAL A 299 4.69 -6.58 7.93
C VAL A 299 5.15 -6.13 9.32
N ASN A 300 5.90 -6.99 10.00
CA ASN A 300 6.54 -6.69 11.28
C ASN A 300 8.00 -6.31 11.04
N LEU A 301 8.33 -5.04 11.22
CA LEU A 301 9.70 -4.52 11.12
C LEU A 301 10.37 -4.61 12.50
N SER A 302 11.53 -5.26 12.55
CA SER A 302 12.29 -5.41 13.80
C SER A 302 13.79 -5.28 13.62
N GLY A 303 14.46 -4.76 14.65
CA GLY A 303 15.92 -4.61 14.68
C GLY A 303 16.45 -3.44 13.87
N SER A 304 15.57 -2.65 13.23
CA SER A 304 15.98 -1.48 12.45
C SER A 304 16.38 -0.33 13.38
N ARG A 305 15.43 0.12 14.22
CA ARG A 305 15.62 1.22 15.16
C ARG A 305 14.43 1.36 16.12
N PRO A 306 14.69 1.66 17.43
CA PRO A 306 13.64 2.09 18.34
C PRO A 306 12.87 3.31 17.82
N GLY A 307 11.54 3.26 17.91
CA GLY A 307 10.62 4.26 17.38
C GLY A 307 10.21 4.08 15.93
N ILE A 308 10.92 3.24 15.16
CA ILE A 308 10.54 2.82 13.80
C ILE A 308 10.06 1.37 13.79
N ASP A 309 10.67 0.49 14.59
CA ASP A 309 10.22 -0.91 14.70
C ASP A 309 8.74 -1.00 15.12
N GLY A 310 8.03 -1.96 14.55
CA GLY A 310 6.60 -2.17 14.77
C GLY A 310 5.90 -2.83 13.59
N THR A 311 4.57 -2.89 13.66
CA THR A 311 3.75 -3.50 12.61
C THR A 311 3.23 -2.43 11.66
N TYR A 312 3.29 -2.72 10.38
CA TYR A 312 2.75 -1.87 9.32
C TYR A 312 1.83 -2.66 8.40
N ARG A 313 0.85 -1.99 7.81
CA ARG A 313 -0.03 -2.54 6.77
C ARG A 313 0.64 -2.38 5.41
N ILE A 314 0.64 -3.44 4.61
CA ILE A 314 1.17 -3.42 3.24
C ILE A 314 0.13 -2.76 2.33
N ASP A 315 0.52 -1.70 1.64
CA ASP A 315 -0.31 -0.98 0.66
C ASP A 315 -0.01 -1.45 -0.76
N THR A 316 1.27 -1.65 -1.09
CA THR A 316 1.73 -2.17 -2.39
C THR A 316 2.85 -3.18 -2.17
N VAL A 317 2.82 -4.28 -2.92
CA VAL A 317 3.90 -5.26 -3.03
C VAL A 317 4.50 -5.13 -4.41
N ASN A 318 5.80 -4.85 -4.47
CA ASN A 318 6.57 -4.83 -5.70
C ASN A 318 7.60 -5.96 -5.65
N HIS A 319 7.53 -6.92 -6.56
CA HIS A 319 8.59 -7.90 -6.76
C HIS A 319 9.49 -7.44 -7.89
N ASP A 320 10.79 -7.39 -7.63
CA ASP A 320 11.81 -7.15 -8.64
C ASP A 320 12.71 -8.37 -8.73
N PHE A 321 12.92 -8.86 -9.94
CA PHE A 321 13.81 -9.98 -10.22
C PHE A 321 14.69 -9.68 -11.43
N SER A 322 15.99 -9.65 -11.18
CA SER A 322 17.01 -9.50 -12.22
C SER A 322 18.24 -10.35 -11.87
N ARG A 323 19.17 -10.50 -12.82
CA ARG A 323 20.43 -11.22 -12.58
C ARG A 323 21.37 -10.50 -11.61
N SER A 324 21.34 -9.17 -11.58
CA SER A 324 22.24 -8.38 -10.74
C SER A 324 21.73 -8.26 -9.31
N THR A 325 20.42 -8.11 -9.13
CA THR A 325 19.80 -7.91 -7.81
C THR A 325 19.31 -9.20 -7.16
N GLY A 326 19.12 -10.27 -7.95
CA GLY A 326 18.31 -11.41 -7.51
C GLY A 326 16.84 -11.01 -7.35
N TRP A 327 16.08 -11.82 -6.61
CA TRP A 327 14.69 -11.53 -6.28
C TRP A 327 14.58 -10.79 -4.96
N VAL A 328 14.02 -9.59 -5.03
CA VAL A 328 13.70 -8.75 -3.87
C VAL A 328 12.21 -8.43 -3.87
N THR A 329 11.67 -8.18 -2.67
CA THR A 329 10.29 -7.74 -2.50
C THR A 329 10.28 -6.43 -1.75
N ARG A 330 9.78 -5.38 -2.40
CA ARG A 330 9.59 -4.06 -1.81
C ARG A 330 8.13 -3.90 -1.41
N LEU A 331 7.92 -3.56 -0.15
CA LEU A 331 6.62 -3.34 0.47
C LEU A 331 6.49 -1.84 0.70
N ASP A 332 5.55 -1.20 0.01
CA ASP A 332 5.12 0.14 0.40
C ASP A 332 4.13 -0.01 1.55
N VAL A 333 4.43 0.64 2.67
CA VAL A 333 3.76 0.39 3.94
C VAL A 333 3.04 1.63 4.45
N LYS A 334 1.94 1.39 5.16
CA LYS A 334 1.05 2.38 5.74
C LYS A 334 0.54 1.89 7.10
N GLN A 335 -0.35 2.66 7.73
CA GLN A 335 -1.06 2.29 8.95
C GLN A 335 -0.12 1.72 10.04
N PRO A 336 0.77 2.55 10.61
CA PRO A 336 1.65 2.14 11.70
C PRO A 336 0.84 1.67 12.91
N GLN A 337 1.19 0.51 13.46
CA GLN A 337 0.51 -0.16 14.57
C GLN A 337 1.49 -0.52 15.70
N GLY A 338 0.95 -0.75 16.90
CA GLY A 338 1.73 -1.16 18.07
C GLY A 338 2.67 -0.07 18.57
N ASP A 339 3.98 -0.36 18.53
CA ASP A 339 5.04 0.54 18.99
C ASP A 339 5.66 1.40 17.86
N ALA A 340 5.21 1.24 16.61
CA ALA A 340 5.63 2.08 15.49
C ALA A 340 5.35 3.57 15.79
N GLY A 341 6.37 4.41 15.68
CA GLY A 341 6.30 5.84 15.98
C GLY A 341 6.50 6.22 17.45
N LYS A 342 6.78 5.25 18.34
CA LYS A 342 7.02 5.50 19.78
C LYS A 342 8.49 5.25 20.16
N ASP A 343 9.31 6.30 20.19
CA ASP A 343 10.68 6.21 20.72
C ASP A 343 10.68 6.42 22.25
N LYS A 344 10.83 5.34 23.02
CA LYS A 344 10.81 5.35 24.49
C LYS A 344 12.18 5.68 25.11
N ARG A 345 13.23 5.94 24.30
CA ARG A 345 14.57 6.25 24.84
C ARG A 345 14.54 7.63 25.50
N LYS A 346 14.98 7.68 26.76
CA LYS A 346 15.07 8.94 27.52
C LYS A 346 16.14 9.83 26.89
N ASN A 347 15.82 11.09 26.67
CA ASN A 347 16.79 12.07 26.20
C ASN A 347 17.73 12.39 27.37
N SER A 348 18.92 11.79 27.40
CA SER A 348 19.93 12.06 28.43
C SER A 348 20.64 13.38 28.17
N ASN A 349 19.88 14.47 28.04
CA ASN A 349 20.45 15.81 28.07
C ASN A 349 20.63 16.22 29.53
N LYS A 350 21.55 15.53 30.23
CA LYS A 350 22.21 16.15 31.38
C LYS A 350 22.94 17.35 30.80
N SER A 351 22.39 18.54 31.03
CA SER A 351 23.13 19.79 31.04
C SER A 351 24.54 19.49 31.56
N ARG A 352 25.52 19.48 30.65
CA ARG A 352 26.92 19.63 31.03
C ARG A 352 27.00 21.04 31.60
N LYS A 353 26.68 21.20 32.89
CA LYS A 353 27.27 22.27 33.68
C LYS A 353 28.77 21.97 33.68
N GLY A 354 29.46 22.50 32.67
CA GLY A 354 30.91 22.59 32.70
C GLY A 354 31.32 23.27 34.01
N PRO A 355 32.46 22.90 34.61
CA PRO A 355 32.88 23.50 35.86
C PRO A 355 32.90 25.02 35.69
N ARG A 356 32.19 25.71 36.59
CA ARG A 356 32.24 27.16 36.73
C ARG A 356 33.73 27.52 36.83
N ARG A 357 34.25 28.22 35.81
CA ARG A 357 35.61 28.77 35.85
C ARG A 357 35.66 29.63 37.09
N GLN A 358 36.39 29.19 38.12
CA GLN A 358 36.70 30.04 39.28
C GLN A 358 37.48 31.22 38.71
N GLU A 359 36.88 32.41 38.76
CA GLU A 359 37.64 33.65 38.71
C GLU A 359 38.58 33.61 39.92
N ASN A 360 39.86 33.41 39.65
CA ASN A 360 40.91 33.61 40.63
C ASN A 360 40.92 35.09 40.99
N THR A 361 40.34 35.43 42.12
CA THR A 361 40.56 36.69 42.82
C THR A 361 42.05 36.80 43.17
N PRO A 362 42.78 37.86 42.79
CA PRO A 362 44.15 38.04 43.21
C PRO A 362 44.23 38.31 44.71
N THR A 363 45.03 37.52 45.42
CA THR A 363 45.37 37.72 46.83
C THR A 363 46.15 39.05 47.00
N PRO A 364 45.92 39.85 48.05
CA PRO A 364 46.56 41.14 48.21
C PRO A 364 48.00 40.98 48.70
N VAL A 365 48.94 41.66 48.03
CA VAL A 365 50.31 41.83 48.52
C VAL A 365 50.34 43.04 49.45
N THR A 366 50.58 42.81 50.73
CA THR A 366 50.89 43.84 51.72
C THR A 366 52.35 44.27 51.61
N GLY A 367 52.60 45.58 51.53
CA GLY A 367 53.87 46.17 51.98
C GLY A 367 54.26 47.47 51.28
N GLY A 368 54.46 48.52 52.08
CA GLY A 368 55.34 49.66 51.73
C GLY A 368 54.63 51.00 51.60
N GLY A 369 54.74 51.83 52.64
CA GLY A 369 54.17 53.18 52.67
C GLY A 369 54.97 54.25 51.91
N GLY A 370 54.46 55.47 51.97
CA GLY A 370 55.16 56.69 51.55
C GLY A 370 54.22 57.90 51.48
N GLY A 371 54.62 58.99 52.14
CA GLY A 371 53.94 60.28 52.38
C GLY A 371 53.04 60.83 51.27
N TRP A 372 51.89 61.43 51.63
CA TRP A 372 51.69 62.80 52.15
C TRP A 372 51.98 63.94 51.15
N SER A 373 50.95 64.80 51.04
CA SER A 373 50.94 66.22 50.62
C SER A 373 51.23 66.53 49.14
N THR A 374 50.25 66.97 48.31
CA THR A 374 49.59 68.31 48.18
C THR A 374 50.56 69.45 47.82
N PRO A 375 50.11 70.63 47.33
CA PRO A 375 48.90 71.04 46.58
C PRO A 375 49.33 71.72 45.24
N ASP A 376 48.48 72.11 44.29
CA ASP A 376 47.42 73.14 44.25
C ASP A 376 46.37 72.81 43.17
#